data_AF-A0A2A3Y4B2-F1
#
_entry.id   AF-A0A2A3Y4B2-F1
#
_cell.length_a   1.000
_cell.length_b   1.000
_cell.length_c   1.000
_cell.angle_alpha   90.00
_cell.angle_beta   90.00
_cell.angle_gamma   90.00
#
_symmetry.space_group_name_H-M   'P 1'
#
loop_
_entity.id
_entity.type
_entity.pdbx_description
1 polymer ?
#
loop_
_entity_poly.entity_id
_entity_poly.type
_entity_poly.pdbx_seq_one_letter_code
_entity_poly.pdbx_strand_id
1 'polypeptide(L)'
;MAYGDGACIDSLPTHLAGPADVGGLIRGRWGIENRLRWLREATWNEDRSQVRRVVAPQVTVTFRRRAVTLLKQCGHRKFARARRRFRNQPATVLAMVGFMFARRLCRRPCWNHEIVVLNRNIEGSESAKYHNRL
;
A
#
# COMPACT_ATOMS: atom_id res chain seq x y z
N MET A 1 32.07 -32.82 8.02
CA MET A 1 32.09 -31.51 7.35
C MET A 1 30.90 -30.72 7.85
N ALA A 2 31.11 -29.78 8.77
CA ALA A 2 30.05 -28.97 9.35
C ALA A 2 29.71 -27.80 8.42
N TYR A 3 28.53 -27.85 7.79
CA TYR A 3 27.87 -26.66 7.24
C TYR A 3 27.17 -25.94 8.40
N GLY A 4 27.92 -25.16 9.15
CA GLY A 4 27.37 -24.34 10.22
C GLY A 4 28.25 -23.12 10.31
N ASP A 5 27.82 -22.03 9.71
CA ASP A 5 28.13 -20.64 10.06
C ASP A 5 27.43 -19.71 9.07
N GLY A 6 26.10 -19.76 9.08
CA GLY A 6 25.29 -18.69 8.50
C GLY A 6 25.31 -17.50 9.44
N ALA A 7 26.39 -16.71 9.41
CA ALA A 7 26.49 -15.52 10.25
C ALA A 7 25.44 -14.48 9.81
N CYS A 8 24.52 -14.13 10.71
CA CYS A 8 23.66 -12.96 10.56
C CYS A 8 24.28 -11.78 11.33
N ILE A 9 24.25 -10.59 10.73
CA ILE A 9 24.56 -9.36 11.46
C ILE A 9 23.24 -8.86 12.03
N ASP A 10 23.01 -9.14 13.31
CA ASP A 10 21.94 -8.53 14.08
C ASP A 10 22.49 -7.90 15.36
N SER A 11 21.70 -7.03 15.99
CA SER A 11 22.08 -6.38 17.24
C SER A 11 21.81 -7.25 18.46
N LEU A 12 21.36 -8.50 18.30
CA LEU A 12 21.19 -9.43 19.42
C LEU A 12 22.55 -10.06 19.72
N PRO A 13 22.99 -10.06 20.99
CA PRO A 13 24.20 -10.77 21.35
C PRO A 13 23.98 -12.28 21.17
N THR A 14 25.01 -13.00 20.73
CA THR A 14 24.97 -14.42 20.32
C THR A 14 24.48 -15.38 21.41
N HIS A 15 24.51 -14.96 22.68
CA HIS A 15 23.99 -15.73 23.82
C HIS A 15 22.47 -15.55 24.06
N LEU A 16 21.83 -14.61 23.36
CA LEU A 16 20.38 -14.33 23.46
C LEU A 16 19.60 -14.77 22.22
N ALA A 17 20.26 -15.11 21.11
CA ALA A 17 19.63 -15.65 19.91
C ALA A 17 20.42 -16.87 19.43
N GLY A 18 19.82 -18.06 19.58
CA GLY A 18 20.38 -19.27 19.02
C GLY A 18 20.21 -19.32 17.50
N PRO A 19 20.89 -20.25 16.80
CA PRO A 19 20.74 -20.44 15.35
C PRO A 19 19.29 -20.67 14.91
N ALA A 20 18.47 -21.30 15.75
CA ALA A 20 17.05 -21.51 15.50
C ALA A 20 16.25 -20.20 15.49
N ASP A 21 16.55 -19.29 16.42
CA ASP A 21 15.89 -17.98 16.55
C ASP A 21 16.23 -17.09 15.36
N VAL A 22 17.52 -17.03 15.01
CA VAL A 22 18.02 -16.35 13.80
C VAL A 22 17.33 -16.89 12.55
N GLY A 23 17.26 -18.22 12.40
CA GLY A 23 16.58 -18.85 11.29
C GLY A 23 15.08 -18.48 11.24
N GLY A 24 14.44 -18.36 12.40
CA GLY A 24 13.06 -17.86 12.54
C GLY A 24 12.90 -16.42 12.05
N LEU A 25 13.80 -15.52 12.48
CA LEU A 25 13.82 -14.12 12.06
C LEU A 25 14.04 -13.97 10.55
N ILE A 26 14.99 -14.71 9.98
CA ILE A 26 15.26 -14.73 8.54
C ILE A 26 14.02 -15.19 7.77
N ARG A 27 13.39 -16.30 8.17
CA ARG A 27 12.16 -16.78 7.54
C ARG A 27 11.02 -15.75 7.66
N GLY A 28 10.89 -15.09 8.80
CA GLY A 28 9.91 -14.01 9.01
C GLY A 28 10.14 -12.83 8.07
N ARG A 29 11.39 -12.38 7.94
CA ARG A 29 11.82 -11.33 6.99
C ARG A 29 11.48 -11.71 5.56
N TRP A 30 11.81 -12.93 5.14
CA TRP A 30 11.47 -13.45 3.81
C TRP A 30 9.97 -13.54 3.59
N GLY A 31 9.19 -13.93 4.59
CA GLY A 31 7.72 -13.98 4.50
C GLY A 31 7.11 -12.60 4.22
N ILE A 32 7.61 -11.55 4.88
CA ILE A 32 7.18 -10.17 4.64
C ILE A 32 7.57 -9.74 3.22
N GLU A 33 8.83 -9.97 2.83
CA GLU A 33 9.34 -9.56 1.54
C GLU A 33 8.62 -10.26 0.38
N ASN A 34 8.43 -11.58 0.47
CA ASN A 34 7.80 -12.37 -0.57
C ASN A 34 6.34 -11.93 -0.82
N ARG A 35 5.59 -11.65 0.25
CA ARG A 35 4.21 -11.16 0.13
C ARG A 35 4.15 -9.78 -0.55
N LEU A 36 5.07 -8.89 -0.20
CA LEU A 36 5.17 -7.57 -0.84
C LEU A 36 5.64 -7.66 -2.29
N ARG A 37 6.56 -8.58 -2.60
CA ARG A 37 7.08 -8.82 -3.95
C ARG A 37 5.96 -9.29 -4.88
N TRP A 38 5.20 -10.32 -4.48
CA TRP A 38 4.05 -10.78 -5.26
C TRP A 38 3.03 -9.68 -5.50
N LEU A 39 2.72 -8.87 -4.48
CA LEU A 39 1.80 -7.74 -4.61
C LEU A 39 2.31 -6.72 -5.65
N ARG A 40 3.58 -6.33 -5.57
CA ARG A 40 4.20 -5.33 -6.45
C ARG A 40 4.22 -5.81 -7.90
N GLU A 41 4.58 -7.06 -8.14
CA GLU A 41 4.61 -7.59 -9.50
C GLU A 41 3.20 -7.86 -10.04
N ALA A 42 2.38 -8.64 -9.33
CA ALA A 42 1.05 -9.03 -9.82
C ALA A 42 0.07 -7.84 -9.89
N THR A 43 0.20 -6.85 -9.01
CA THR A 43 -0.72 -5.70 -8.99
C THR A 43 -0.16 -4.49 -9.72
N TRP A 44 1.13 -4.14 -9.54
CA TRP A 44 1.69 -2.92 -10.11
C TRP A 44 2.67 -3.13 -11.28
N ASN A 45 3.05 -4.38 -11.58
CA ASN A 45 3.92 -4.73 -12.71
C ASN A 45 5.19 -3.87 -12.71
N GLU A 46 5.79 -3.75 -11.53
CA GLU A 46 6.83 -2.78 -11.25
C GLU A 46 8.12 -3.09 -12.02
N ASP A 47 8.45 -4.37 -12.18
CA ASP A 47 9.67 -4.80 -12.87
C ASP A 47 9.64 -4.44 -14.36
N ARG A 48 8.44 -4.34 -14.96
CA ARG A 48 8.25 -3.93 -16.35
C ARG A 48 8.23 -2.40 -16.55
N SER A 49 8.31 -1.61 -15.48
CA SER A 49 8.27 -0.14 -15.56
C SER A 49 9.52 0.41 -16.27
N GLN A 50 9.33 1.15 -17.37
CA GLN A 50 10.40 1.78 -18.16
C GLN A 50 10.78 3.20 -17.67
N VAL A 51 10.27 3.62 -16.52
CA VAL A 51 10.64 4.89 -15.90
C VAL A 51 12.08 4.80 -15.41
N ARG A 52 13.02 5.51 -16.06
CA ARG A 52 14.47 5.45 -15.78
C ARG A 52 15.17 6.80 -15.57
N ARG A 53 14.48 7.92 -15.80
CA ARG A 53 15.11 9.26 -15.76
C ARG A 53 15.15 9.84 -14.35
N VAL A 54 16.33 10.33 -13.95
CA VAL A 54 16.56 11.10 -12.72
C VAL A 54 15.95 10.37 -11.49
N VAL A 55 15.19 11.07 -10.65
CA VAL A 55 14.54 10.54 -9.44
C VAL A 55 13.22 9.82 -9.71
N ALA A 56 12.77 9.75 -10.95
CA ALA A 56 11.46 9.19 -11.29
C ALA A 56 11.24 7.73 -10.82
N PRO A 57 12.23 6.81 -10.88
CA PRO A 57 12.07 5.47 -10.31
C PRO A 57 11.72 5.51 -8.81
N GLN A 58 12.45 6.31 -8.02
CA GLN A 58 12.24 6.46 -6.58
C GLN A 58 10.88 7.08 -6.25
N VAL A 59 10.49 8.09 -7.03
CA VAL A 59 9.17 8.75 -6.91
C VAL A 59 8.06 7.73 -7.17
N THR A 60 8.16 6.93 -8.24
CA THR A 60 7.12 5.94 -8.56
C THR A 60 7.06 4.79 -7.54
N VAL A 61 8.19 4.34 -6.98
CA VAL A 61 8.22 3.39 -5.85
C VAL A 61 7.46 3.96 -4.65
N THR A 62 7.73 5.23 -4.32
CA THR A 62 7.09 5.92 -3.18
C THR A 62 5.58 6.01 -3.38
N PHE A 63 5.11 6.42 -4.56
CA PHE A 63 3.68 6.49 -4.86
C PHE A 63 3.00 5.13 -4.77
N ARG A 64 3.62 4.06 -5.29
CA ARG A 64 3.04 2.70 -5.21
C ARG A 64 2.96 2.19 -3.78
N ARG A 65 4.01 2.41 -2.97
CA ARG A 65 4.00 2.08 -1.53
C ARG A 65 2.88 2.83 -0.81
N ARG A 66 2.73 4.13 -1.07
CA ARG A 66 1.65 4.94 -0.49
C ARG A 66 0.27 4.45 -0.94
N ALA A 67 0.08 4.12 -2.21
CA ALA A 67 -1.16 3.54 -2.69
C ALA A 67 -1.53 2.25 -1.95
N VAL A 68 -0.58 1.33 -1.72
CA VAL A 68 -0.84 0.13 -0.92
C VAL A 68 -1.27 0.49 0.51
N THR A 69 -0.58 1.43 1.16
CA THR A 69 -0.92 1.88 2.52
C THR A 69 -2.31 2.49 2.59
N LEU A 70 -2.66 3.37 1.65
CA LEU A 70 -3.98 4.01 1.58
C LEU A 70 -5.09 2.98 1.37
N LEU A 71 -4.88 2.04 0.44
CA LEU A 71 -5.86 0.98 0.22
C LEU A 71 -6.07 0.13 1.48
N LYS A 72 -5.03 -0.14 2.26
CA LYS A 72 -5.15 -0.82 3.57
C LYS A 72 -5.93 0.02 4.58
N GLN A 73 -5.61 1.31 4.70
CA GLN A 73 -6.29 2.23 5.62
C GLN A 73 -7.78 2.38 5.28
N CYS A 74 -8.14 2.34 3.99
CA CYS A 74 -9.52 2.33 3.52
C CYS A 74 -10.18 0.93 3.57
N GLY A 75 -9.58 -0.06 4.24
CA GLY A 75 -10.17 -1.40 4.43
C GLY A 75 -10.14 -2.32 3.20
N HIS A 76 -9.45 -1.96 2.11
CA HIS A 76 -9.39 -2.79 0.92
C HIS A 76 -8.45 -3.98 1.09
N ARG A 77 -9.01 -5.20 1.13
CA ARG A 77 -8.26 -6.47 1.20
C ARG A 77 -7.80 -7.01 -0.16
N LYS A 78 -8.54 -6.69 -1.24
CA LYS A 78 -8.25 -7.15 -2.61
C LYS A 78 -7.62 -6.00 -3.43
N PHE A 79 -6.32 -5.80 -3.29
CA PHE A 79 -5.59 -4.66 -3.88
C PHE A 79 -5.73 -4.53 -5.40
N ALA A 80 -5.66 -5.63 -6.15
CA ALA A 80 -5.82 -5.59 -7.60
C ALA A 80 -7.21 -5.07 -8.04
N ARG A 81 -8.27 -5.46 -7.32
CA ARG A 81 -9.64 -4.96 -7.56
C ARG A 81 -9.73 -3.48 -7.21
N ALA A 82 -9.20 -3.08 -6.06
CA ALA A 82 -9.23 -1.68 -5.63
C ALA A 82 -8.42 -0.78 -6.57
N ARG A 83 -7.23 -1.20 -7.00
CA ARG A 83 -6.43 -0.48 -8.01
C ARG A 83 -7.20 -0.28 -9.30
N ARG A 84 -7.91 -1.31 -9.80
CA ARG A 84 -8.75 -1.19 -10.99
C ARG A 84 -9.91 -0.23 -10.79
N ARG A 85 -10.58 -0.27 -9.62
CA ARG A 85 -11.67 0.64 -9.25
C ARG A 85 -11.22 2.11 -9.27
N PHE A 86 -10.05 2.42 -8.72
CA PHE A 86 -9.57 3.79 -8.59
C PHE A 86 -8.64 4.26 -9.72
N ARG A 87 -8.35 3.42 -10.73
CA ARG A 87 -7.38 3.69 -11.81
C ARG A 87 -7.60 5.05 -12.48
N ASN A 88 -8.87 5.42 -12.71
CA ASN A 88 -9.27 6.63 -13.42
C ASN A 88 -10.07 7.58 -12.52
N GLN A 89 -9.88 7.52 -11.20
CA GLN A 89 -10.61 8.33 -10.22
C GLN A 89 -9.65 9.17 -9.37
N PRO A 90 -8.87 10.09 -9.98
CA PRO A 90 -7.84 10.85 -9.26
C PRO A 90 -8.43 11.72 -8.15
N ALA A 91 -9.60 12.32 -8.36
CA ALA A 91 -10.28 13.12 -7.33
C ALA A 91 -10.64 12.28 -6.09
N THR A 92 -11.10 11.04 -6.29
CA THR A 92 -11.42 10.12 -5.19
C THR A 92 -10.16 9.70 -4.44
N VAL A 93 -9.08 9.38 -5.16
CA VAL A 93 -7.79 9.05 -4.54
C VAL A 93 -7.22 10.24 -3.76
N LEU A 94 -7.33 11.46 -4.29
CA LEU A 94 -6.93 12.67 -3.60
C LEU A 94 -7.77 12.93 -2.34
N ALA A 95 -9.07 12.70 -2.40
CA ALA A 95 -9.92 12.80 -1.21
C ALA A 95 -9.51 11.78 -0.13
N MET A 96 -9.08 10.56 -0.50
CA MET A 96 -8.57 9.56 0.46
C MET A 96 -7.31 10.02 1.21
N VAL A 97 -6.49 10.89 0.63
CA VAL A 97 -5.33 11.51 1.30
C VAL A 97 -5.65 12.85 1.95
N GLY A 98 -6.92 13.23 2.05
CA GLY A 98 -7.36 14.49 2.66
C GLY A 98 -7.33 15.71 1.73
N PHE A 99 -7.06 15.52 0.44
CA PHE A 99 -7.19 16.58 -0.58
C PHE A 99 -8.63 16.61 -1.11
N MET A 100 -9.42 17.54 -0.60
CA MET A 100 -10.75 17.81 -1.13
C MET A 100 -10.64 18.80 -2.31
N PHE A 101 -11.03 18.38 -3.51
CA PHE A 101 -11.32 19.34 -4.58
C PHE A 101 -12.61 20.06 -4.20
N ALA A 102 -12.50 21.29 -3.70
CA ALA A 102 -13.65 22.16 -3.52
C ALA A 102 -14.27 22.43 -4.91
N ARG A 103 -15.26 21.62 -5.30
CA ARG A 103 -16.17 21.94 -6.41
C ARG A 103 -17.15 23.02 -5.94
N ARG A 104 -16.61 24.19 -5.59
CA ARG A 104 -17.29 25.49 -5.59
C ARG A 104 -16.23 26.55 -5.29
N LEU A 105 -15.92 27.36 -6.29
CA LEU A 105 -15.29 28.66 -6.12
C LEU A 105 -16.22 29.51 -5.25
N CYS A 106 -16.10 29.43 -3.93
CA CYS A 106 -16.63 30.46 -3.05
C CYS A 106 -15.61 31.59 -2.99
N ARG A 107 -16.01 32.78 -3.43
CA ARG A 107 -15.18 34.00 -3.60
C ARG A 107 -14.75 34.66 -2.28
N ARG A 108 -14.74 33.96 -1.14
CA ARG A 108 -14.33 34.53 0.16
C ARG A 108 -13.50 33.53 0.98
N PRO A 109 -12.39 33.96 1.61
CA PRO A 109 -11.57 33.09 2.43
C PRO A 109 -12.21 32.93 3.80
N CYS A 110 -13.13 31.98 3.96
CA CYS A 110 -13.52 31.51 5.29
C CYS A 110 -12.55 30.41 5.73
N TRP A 111 -11.38 30.82 6.24
CA TRP A 111 -10.52 29.95 7.04
C TRP A 111 -11.21 29.69 8.38
N ASN A 112 -12.13 28.73 8.38
CA ASN A 112 -12.55 28.00 9.57
C ASN A 112 -13.04 26.63 9.08
N HIS A 113 -12.08 25.77 8.76
CA HIS A 113 -12.37 24.37 8.50
C HIS A 113 -11.95 23.59 9.74
N GLU A 114 -12.93 23.37 10.62
CA GLU A 114 -12.93 22.17 11.43
C GLU A 114 -12.75 21.00 10.46
N ILE A 115 -11.67 20.25 10.63
CA ILE A 115 -11.42 19.06 9.81
C ILE A 115 -12.49 18.05 10.22
N VAL A 116 -13.65 18.10 9.55
CA VAL A 116 -14.65 17.04 9.62
C VAL A 116 -14.03 15.86 8.90
N VAL A 117 -13.33 15.04 9.67
CA VAL A 117 -12.95 13.69 9.27
C VAL A 117 -14.26 12.92 9.10
N LEU A 118 -14.81 12.91 7.88
CA LEU A 118 -15.82 11.94 7.48
C LEU A 118 -15.16 10.57 7.36
N ASN A 119 -14.76 10.00 8.49
CA ASN A 119 -14.51 8.58 8.62
C ASN A 119 -15.79 7.96 9.19
N ARG A 120 -16.80 7.76 8.33
CA ARG A 120 -17.89 6.83 8.59
C ARG A 120 -18.25 6.09 7.31
N ASN A 121 -17.96 4.79 7.34
CA ASN A 121 -18.55 3.72 6.54
C ASN A 121 -17.99 3.51 5.12
N ILE A 122 -16.86 2.81 5.03
CA ILE A 122 -16.58 1.89 3.89
C ILE A 122 -17.05 0.48 4.29
N GLU A 123 -18.26 0.36 4.82
CA GLU A 123 -18.94 -0.93 4.94
C GLU A 123 -20.41 -0.73 4.52
N GLY A 124 -20.82 -1.46 3.48
CA GLY A 124 -22.22 -1.58 3.08
C GLY A 124 -22.71 -0.64 1.96
N SER A 125 -22.40 -0.94 0.70
CA SER A 125 -23.40 -0.83 -0.37
C SER A 125 -23.14 -1.85 -1.49
N GLU A 126 -24.02 -2.85 -1.53
CA GLU A 126 -24.57 -3.56 -2.72
C GLU A 126 -23.58 -4.25 -3.67
N SER A 127 -23.48 -5.58 -3.85
CA SER A 127 -24.38 -6.73 -3.59
C SER A 127 -25.79 -6.71 -4.19
N ALA A 128 -26.18 -5.70 -4.98
CA ALA A 128 -27.54 -5.67 -5.56
C ALA A 128 -27.65 -4.99 -6.93
N LYS A 129 -26.71 -5.20 -7.86
CA LYS A 129 -26.92 -4.90 -9.30
C LYS A 129 -26.15 -5.96 -10.11
N TYR A 130 -26.74 -6.48 -11.17
CA TYR A 130 -26.30 -7.61 -12.01
C TYR A 130 -26.80 -9.00 -11.59
N HIS A 131 -28.09 -9.12 -11.30
CA HIS A 131 -28.88 -10.19 -11.91
C HIS A 131 -29.56 -9.60 -13.16
N ASN A 132 -29.44 -10.31 -14.27
CA ASN A 132 -30.09 -10.13 -15.57
C ASN A 132 -29.73 -8.90 -16.43
N ARG A 133 -28.92 -9.14 -17.48
CA ARG A 133 -29.33 -8.95 -18.88
C ARG A 133 -28.34 -9.65 -19.83
N LEU A 134 -28.83 -10.74 -20.44
CA LEU A 134 -28.29 -11.60 -21.52
C LEU A 134 -27.11 -12.52 -21.16
#